data_AF-A0A924N0U8-F1
#
_entry.id   AF-A0A924N0U8-F1
#
_cell.length_a   1.000
_cell.length_b   1.000
_cell.length_c   1.000
_cell.angle_alpha   90.00
_cell.angle_beta   90.00
_cell.angle_gamma   90.00
#
_symmetry.space_group_name_H-M   'P 1'
#
loop_
_entity.id
_entity.type
_entity.pdbx_description
1 polymer ?
#
loop_
_entity_poly.entity_id
_entity_poly.type
_entity_poly.pdbx_seq_one_letter_code
_entity_poly.pdbx_strand_id
1 'polypeptide(L)'
;MTKPIDEVLIVGGGTAGWITAAYLARKLGANRPDGVKITLIESSQIGIIGVGEGTIPTIQTTMREIGVDEARFMRGAGASFKQGIKFVDWTTAPVGDVHSHYYHSFSRPHTLRGLDLAPYWLLGCAGDTSFSEAVTLQDTVCEAGKGPK
;
A
#
# COMPACT_ATOMS: atom_id res chain seq x y z
N MET A 1 -16.53 38.64 -1.78
CA MET A 1 -15.65 37.61 -1.20
C MET A 1 -16.52 36.42 -0.83
N THR A 2 -16.10 35.20 -1.14
CA THR A 2 -16.84 33.97 -0.76
C THR A 2 -16.65 33.69 0.72
N LYS A 3 -17.71 33.21 1.38
CA LYS A 3 -17.65 32.83 2.80
C LYS A 3 -16.74 31.61 2.98
N PRO A 4 -15.89 31.57 4.02
CA PRO A 4 -15.14 30.36 4.39
C PRO A 4 -16.06 29.16 4.66
N ILE A 5 -15.53 27.95 4.48
CA ILE A 5 -16.23 26.71 4.81
C ILE A 5 -16.01 26.40 6.30
N ASP A 6 -17.08 26.40 7.07
CA ASP A 6 -17.05 26.17 8.53
C ASP A 6 -17.41 24.72 8.91
N GLU A 7 -18.14 24.00 8.05
CA GLU A 7 -18.61 22.64 8.31
C GLU A 7 -18.46 21.73 7.07
N VAL A 8 -18.09 20.46 7.29
CA VAL A 8 -18.03 19.41 6.27
C VAL A 8 -18.77 18.17 6.77
N LEU A 9 -19.71 17.67 5.96
CA LEU A 9 -20.40 16.40 6.17
C LEU A 9 -19.86 15.34 5.22
N ILE A 10 -19.41 14.21 5.77
CA ILE A 10 -18.98 13.02 5.05
C ILE A 10 -20.09 11.98 5.18
N VAL A 11 -20.55 11.44 4.04
CA VAL A 11 -21.58 10.40 4.01
C VAL A 11 -20.94 9.08 3.59
N GLY A 12 -20.86 8.13 4.52
CA GLY A 12 -20.26 6.80 4.35
C GLY A 12 -19.14 6.53 5.36
N GLY A 13 -19.23 5.40 6.09
CA GLY A 13 -18.28 4.98 7.13
C GLY A 13 -17.33 3.86 6.74
N GLY A 14 -17.11 3.63 5.45
CA GLY A 14 -16.06 2.71 5.00
C GLY A 14 -14.65 3.30 5.22
N THR A 15 -13.62 2.55 4.80
CA THR A 15 -12.21 2.97 4.85
C THR A 15 -12.00 4.37 4.26
N ALA A 16 -12.60 4.67 3.11
CA ALA A 16 -12.50 5.98 2.47
C ALA A 16 -13.09 7.13 3.32
N GLY A 17 -14.25 6.89 3.97
CA GLY A 17 -14.92 7.88 4.80
C GLY A 17 -14.10 8.23 6.04
N TRP A 18 -13.62 7.22 6.77
CA TRP A 18 -12.82 7.42 7.97
C TRP A 18 -11.45 8.02 7.71
N ILE A 19 -10.76 7.62 6.63
CA ILE A 19 -9.49 8.25 6.21
C ILE A 19 -9.73 9.73 5.86
N THR A 20 -10.80 10.03 5.12
CA THR A 20 -11.15 11.41 4.75
C THR A 20 -11.45 12.25 5.99
N ALA A 21 -12.26 11.73 6.92
CA ALA A 21 -12.61 12.43 8.15
C ALA A 21 -11.38 12.75 8.99
N ALA A 22 -10.50 11.76 9.19
CA ALA A 22 -9.31 11.92 10.02
C ALA A 22 -8.29 12.88 9.37
N TYR A 23 -8.11 12.81 8.05
CA TYR A 23 -7.25 13.72 7.29
C TYR A 23 -7.75 15.16 7.36
N LEU A 24 -9.04 15.40 7.07
CA LEU A 24 -9.64 16.73 7.14
C LEU A 24 -9.61 17.29 8.57
N ALA A 25 -9.95 16.47 9.57
CA ALA A 25 -9.92 16.89 10.97
C ALA A 25 -8.53 17.37 11.39
N ARG A 26 -7.48 16.69 10.92
CA ARG A 26 -6.09 17.05 11.20
C ARG A 26 -5.63 18.30 10.43
N LYS A 27 -5.92 18.37 9.13
CA LYS A 27 -5.47 19.49 8.27
C LYS A 27 -6.24 20.80 8.52
N LEU A 28 -7.51 20.70 8.88
CA LEU A 28 -8.40 21.84 9.13
C LEU A 28 -8.58 22.15 10.62
N GLY A 29 -7.81 21.48 11.48
CA GLY A 29 -7.75 21.78 12.91
C GLY A 29 -9.08 21.61 13.64
N ALA A 30 -9.86 20.56 13.33
CA ALA A 30 -11.21 20.35 13.89
C ALA A 30 -11.25 20.25 15.42
N ASN A 31 -10.10 20.08 16.08
CA ASN A 31 -9.95 20.12 17.53
C ASN A 31 -9.71 21.53 18.11
N ARG A 32 -9.66 22.57 17.28
CA ARG A 32 -9.44 23.96 17.67
C ARG A 32 -10.77 24.75 17.66
N PRO A 33 -10.89 25.82 18.47
CA PRO A 33 -12.08 26.68 18.47
C PRO A 33 -12.38 27.34 17.11
N ASP A 34 -11.35 27.60 16.31
CA ASP A 34 -11.40 28.21 14.97
C ASP A 34 -11.33 27.18 13.83
N GLY A 35 -11.41 25.89 14.15
CA GLY A 35 -11.31 24.80 13.18
C GLY A 35 -12.60 24.48 12.45
N VAL A 36 -12.49 23.75 11.34
CA VAL A 36 -13.65 23.28 10.57
C VAL A 36 -14.28 22.07 11.28
N LYS A 37 -15.60 22.11 11.46
CA LYS A 37 -16.35 20.99 12.05
C LYS A 37 -16.52 19.89 11.02
N ILE A 38 -16.04 18.69 11.36
CA ILE A 38 -16.15 17.49 10.50
C ILE A 38 -17.19 16.55 11.11
N THR A 39 -18.22 16.21 10.35
CA THR A 39 -19.23 15.21 10.72
C THR A 39 -19.17 14.04 9.74
N LEU A 40 -19.18 12.81 10.24
CA LEU A 40 -19.32 11.60 9.42
C LEU A 40 -20.62 10.90 9.79
N ILE A 41 -21.40 10.52 8.78
CA ILE A 41 -22.60 9.69 8.95
C ILE A 41 -22.34 8.36 8.26
N GLU A 42 -22.54 7.27 9.00
CA GLU A 42 -22.44 5.90 8.48
C GLU A 42 -23.73 5.11 8.75
N SER A 43 -24.06 4.19 7.84
CA SER A 43 -25.19 3.28 8.02
C SER A 43 -24.72 2.05 8.77
N SER A 44 -25.45 1.66 9.82
CA SER A 44 -25.21 0.43 10.56
C SER A 44 -25.73 -0.84 9.87
N GLN A 45 -26.43 -0.69 8.74
CA GLN A 45 -27.20 -1.79 8.13
C GLN A 45 -26.35 -2.75 7.27
N ILE A 46 -25.22 -2.28 6.73
CA ILE A 46 -24.37 -3.08 5.84
C ILE A 46 -22.97 -3.12 6.45
N GLY A 47 -22.62 -4.27 7.01
CA GLY A 47 -21.28 -4.54 7.52
C GLY A 47 -20.26 -4.77 6.41
N ILE A 48 -18.98 -4.85 6.80
CA ILE A 48 -17.90 -5.24 5.89
C ILE A 48 -17.83 -6.76 5.74
N ILE A 49 -17.42 -7.25 4.56
CA ILE A 49 -17.21 -8.69 4.30
C ILE A 49 -15.88 -9.16 4.92
N GLY A 50 -14.88 -8.29 5.01
CA GLY A 50 -13.60 -8.61 5.64
C GLY A 50 -12.70 -9.53 4.80
N VAL A 51 -12.59 -9.31 3.49
CA VAL A 51 -11.74 -10.11 2.59
C VAL A 51 -10.24 -9.79 2.69
N GLY A 52 -9.86 -8.80 3.49
CA GLY A 52 -8.51 -8.25 3.58
C GLY A 52 -8.24 -7.18 2.53
N GLU A 53 -7.46 -6.16 2.90
CA GLU A 53 -7.05 -5.07 2.03
C GLU A 53 -5.52 -4.98 1.96
N GLY A 54 -4.99 -4.80 0.76
CA GLY A 54 -3.57 -4.56 0.54
C GLY A 54 -3.31 -3.08 0.23
N THR A 55 -2.21 -2.54 0.74
CA THR A 55 -1.79 -1.16 0.47
C THR A 55 -0.51 -1.12 -0.38
N ILE A 56 -0.01 0.08 -0.60
CA ILE A 56 1.33 0.39 -1.14
C ILE A 56 2.09 1.25 -0.11
N PRO A 57 3.43 1.37 -0.18
CA PRO A 57 4.23 2.03 0.86
C PRO A 57 3.81 3.47 1.21
N THR A 58 3.19 4.20 0.28
CA THR A 58 2.74 5.58 0.50
C THR A 58 1.67 5.73 1.57
N ILE A 59 1.00 4.65 1.99
CA ILE A 59 0.04 4.70 3.10
C ILE A 59 0.67 5.20 4.41
N GLN A 60 1.97 4.95 4.62
CA GLN A 60 2.71 5.44 5.78
C GLN A 60 2.71 6.97 5.86
N THR A 61 2.76 7.65 4.71
CA THR A 61 2.67 9.11 4.65
C THR A 61 1.30 9.57 5.12
N THR A 62 0.22 8.98 4.60
CA THR A 62 -1.15 9.31 5.02
C THR A 62 -1.36 9.10 6.52
N MET A 63 -0.89 7.98 7.07
CA MET A 63 -1.02 7.69 8.52
C MET A 63 -0.27 8.72 9.37
N ARG A 64 0.96 9.09 8.95
CA ARG A 64 1.76 10.12 9.61
C ARG A 64 1.09 11.49 9.55
N GLU A 65 0.51 11.85 8.41
CA GLU A 65 -0.18 13.12 8.23
C GLU A 65 -1.42 13.22 9.11
N ILE A 66 -2.16 12.12 9.29
CA ILE A 66 -3.32 12.04 10.20
C ILE A 66 -2.87 12.01 11.67
N GLY A 67 -1.60 11.66 11.94
CA GLY A 67 -1.03 11.58 13.28
C GLY A 67 -1.29 10.24 13.98
N VAL A 68 -1.48 9.17 13.20
CA VAL A 68 -1.64 7.81 13.70
C VAL A 68 -0.27 7.14 13.84
N ASP A 69 0.01 6.60 15.02
CA ASP A 69 1.20 5.77 15.25
C ASP A 69 1.09 4.45 14.46
N GLU A 70 2.10 4.18 13.63
CA GLU A 70 2.11 3.02 12.74
C GLU A 70 2.09 1.71 13.53
N ALA A 71 2.86 1.60 14.61
CA ALA A 71 2.92 0.38 15.41
C ALA A 71 1.58 0.08 16.10
N ARG A 72 0.90 1.11 16.62
CA ARG A 72 -0.44 1.02 17.17
C ARG A 72 -1.47 0.63 16.10
N PHE A 73 -1.40 1.25 14.92
CA PHE A 73 -2.28 0.93 13.80
C PHE A 73 -2.13 -0.54 13.39
N MET A 74 -0.90 -1.00 13.17
CA MET A 74 -0.61 -2.38 12.75
C MET A 74 -1.15 -3.41 13.76
N ARG A 75 -0.91 -3.19 15.07
CA ARG A 75 -1.44 -4.07 16.12
C ARG A 75 -2.96 -4.02 16.22
N GLY A 76 -3.56 -2.83 16.14
CA GLY A 76 -5.01 -2.65 16.26
C GLY A 76 -5.79 -3.22 15.08
N ALA A 77 -5.21 -3.21 13.88
CA ALA A 77 -5.82 -3.72 12.66
C ALA A 77 -5.51 -5.20 12.37
N GLY A 78 -4.64 -5.86 13.16
CA GLY A 78 -4.17 -7.21 12.84
C GLY A 78 -3.42 -7.28 11.51
N ALA A 79 -2.68 -6.22 11.15
CA ALA A 79 -2.05 -6.08 9.86
C ALA A 79 -0.76 -6.92 9.73
N SER A 80 -0.41 -7.27 8.48
CA SER A 80 0.84 -7.94 8.12
C SER A 80 1.65 -7.09 7.12
N PHE A 81 2.93 -7.43 6.95
CA PHE A 81 3.80 -6.71 6.02
C PHE A 81 3.61 -7.22 4.59
N LYS A 82 3.45 -6.27 3.66
CA LYS A 82 3.42 -6.54 2.21
C LYS A 82 4.71 -6.03 1.58
N GLN A 83 5.49 -6.93 1.01
CA GLN A 83 6.80 -6.63 0.41
C GLN A 83 6.76 -6.52 -1.14
N GLY A 84 5.66 -6.96 -1.74
CA GLY A 84 5.44 -6.95 -3.18
C GLY A 84 4.15 -7.69 -3.53
N ILE A 85 3.99 -7.98 -4.82
CA ILE A 85 2.88 -8.78 -5.36
C ILE A 85 3.48 -9.92 -6.18
N LYS A 86 3.14 -11.17 -5.84
CA LYS A 86 3.49 -12.36 -6.63
C LYS A 86 2.37 -12.64 -7.61
N PHE A 87 2.68 -12.63 -8.90
CA PHE A 87 1.76 -13.02 -9.96
C PHE A 87 2.06 -14.46 -10.33
N VAL A 88 1.11 -15.38 -10.06
CA VAL A 88 1.26 -16.82 -10.31
C VAL A 88 0.40 -17.23 -11.50
N ASP A 89 0.99 -17.96 -12.45
CA ASP A 89 0.36 -18.50 -13.67
C ASP A 89 -0.24 -17.45 -14.63
N TRP A 90 0.20 -16.19 -14.53
CA TRP A 90 -0.25 -15.10 -15.40
C TRP A 90 0.38 -15.15 -16.80
N THR A 91 1.62 -15.65 -16.91
CA THR A 91 2.37 -15.70 -18.17
C THR A 91 2.20 -17.02 -18.90
N THR A 92 1.96 -18.10 -18.17
CA THR A 92 1.87 -19.47 -18.71
C THR A 92 0.95 -20.26 -17.81
N ALA A 93 0.05 -21.03 -18.40
CA ALA A 93 -0.82 -21.93 -17.65
C ALA A 93 0.02 -23.04 -16.97
N PRO A 94 -0.37 -23.50 -15.78
CA PRO A 94 0.37 -24.53 -15.07
C PRO A 94 0.34 -25.85 -15.83
N VAL A 95 1.45 -26.59 -15.79
CA VAL A 95 1.59 -27.92 -16.41
C VAL A 95 2.01 -28.91 -15.33
N GLY A 96 1.07 -29.75 -14.88
CA GLY A 96 1.28 -30.58 -13.69
C GLY A 96 1.52 -29.70 -12.45
N ASP A 97 2.56 -30.02 -11.69
CA ASP A 97 2.98 -29.24 -10.50
C ASP A 97 3.93 -28.08 -10.84
N VAL A 98 4.15 -27.80 -12.13
CA VAL A 98 5.01 -26.70 -12.58
C VAL A 98 4.18 -25.44 -12.75
N HIS A 99 4.47 -24.43 -11.93
CA HIS A 99 3.83 -23.12 -11.93
C HIS A 99 4.80 -22.03 -12.38
N SER A 100 4.30 -21.02 -13.09
CA SER A 100 5.09 -19.83 -13.42
C SER A 100 4.79 -18.70 -12.44
N HIS A 101 5.77 -17.85 -12.16
CA HIS A 101 5.49 -16.61 -11.41
C HIS A 101 6.49 -15.50 -11.72
N TYR A 102 6.12 -14.29 -11.35
CA TYR A 102 7.03 -13.15 -11.27
C TYR A 102 6.60 -12.20 -10.15
N TYR A 103 7.55 -11.36 -9.70
CA TYR A 103 7.33 -10.40 -8.63
C TYR A 103 7.25 -8.96 -9.12
N HIS A 104 6.25 -8.22 -8.63
CA HIS A 104 6.27 -6.76 -8.57
C HIS A 104 6.64 -6.33 -7.15
N SER A 105 7.93 -6.13 -6.93
CA SER A 105 8.49 -5.75 -5.63
C SER A 105 8.25 -4.27 -5.32
N PHE A 106 8.07 -3.93 -4.04
CA PHE A 106 8.10 -2.54 -3.58
C PHE A 106 9.52 -1.99 -3.37
N SER A 107 10.53 -2.86 -3.44
CA SER A 107 11.93 -2.43 -3.45
C SER A 107 12.25 -1.83 -4.82
N ARG A 108 12.93 -0.68 -4.81
CA ARG A 108 13.46 -0.11 -6.05
C ARG A 108 14.46 -1.09 -6.68
N PRO A 109 14.41 -1.32 -8.00
CA PRO A 109 15.44 -2.04 -8.71
C PRO A 109 16.82 -1.44 -8.38
N HIS A 110 17.79 -2.30 -8.10
CA HIS A 110 19.18 -1.89 -8.00
C HIS A 110 19.60 -1.29 -9.34
N THR A 111 20.24 -0.12 -9.26
CA THR A 111 20.81 0.55 -10.43
C THR A 111 22.31 0.58 -10.28
N LEU A 112 23.04 0.35 -11.37
CA LEU A 112 24.49 0.49 -11.39
C LEU A 112 24.82 1.93 -11.80
N ARG A 113 25.16 2.78 -10.83
CA ARG A 113 25.48 4.21 -11.09
C ARG A 113 24.35 4.96 -11.83
N GLY A 114 23.10 4.63 -11.53
CA GLY A 114 21.92 5.22 -12.18
C GLY A 114 21.56 4.62 -13.53
N LEU A 115 22.30 3.61 -14.00
CA LEU A 115 21.92 2.85 -15.18
C LEU A 115 20.74 1.94 -14.87
N ASP A 116 19.74 1.98 -15.74
CA ASP A 116 18.68 0.99 -15.81
C ASP A 116 19.27 -0.35 -16.27
N LEU A 117 18.98 -1.41 -15.53
CA LEU A 117 19.46 -2.77 -15.81
C LEU A 117 18.53 -3.53 -16.75
N ALA A 118 17.30 -3.05 -17.00
CA ALA A 118 16.34 -3.74 -17.87
C ALA A 118 16.86 -4.00 -19.29
N PRO A 119 17.55 -3.05 -19.99
CA PRO A 119 18.10 -3.33 -21.32
C PRO A 119 19.13 -4.45 -21.32
N TYR A 120 19.98 -4.53 -20.30
CA TYR A 120 21.02 -5.56 -20.19
C TYR A 120 20.43 -6.92 -19.85
N TRP A 121 19.41 -6.95 -19.00
CA TRP A 121 18.64 -8.17 -18.74
C TRP A 121 17.98 -8.69 -20.03
N LEU A 122 17.36 -7.80 -20.83
CA LEU A 122 16.77 -8.16 -22.13
C LEU A 122 17.79 -8.67 -23.16
N LEU A 123 19.06 -8.23 -23.06
CA LEU A 123 20.16 -8.75 -23.87
C LEU A 123 20.70 -10.11 -23.38
N GLY A 124 20.12 -10.67 -22.31
CA GLY A 124 20.50 -11.96 -21.75
C GLY A 124 21.71 -11.91 -20.81
N CYS A 125 22.14 -10.73 -20.36
CA CYS A 125 23.31 -10.60 -19.48
C CYS A 125 23.14 -11.27 -18.10
N ALA A 126 21.91 -11.64 -17.72
CA ALA A 126 21.58 -12.31 -16.46
C ALA A 126 21.30 -13.82 -16.60
N GLY A 127 21.50 -14.40 -17.79
CA GLY A 127 21.15 -15.80 -18.07
C GLY A 127 19.65 -16.06 -17.89
N ASP A 128 19.31 -17.16 -17.22
CA ASP A 128 17.93 -17.59 -16.99
C ASP A 128 17.25 -16.92 -15.78
N THR A 129 17.93 -15.98 -15.12
CA THR A 129 17.42 -15.29 -13.94
C THR A 129 16.24 -14.38 -14.32
N SER A 130 15.16 -14.41 -13.52
CA SER A 130 14.05 -13.49 -13.73
C SER A 130 14.49 -12.03 -13.56
N PHE A 131 13.77 -11.09 -14.17
CA PHE A 131 14.13 -9.67 -14.03
C PHE A 131 14.09 -9.22 -12.56
N SER A 132 13.09 -9.66 -11.78
CA SER A 132 12.97 -9.30 -10.37
C SER A 132 14.16 -9.78 -9.55
N GLU A 133 14.56 -11.04 -9.68
CA GLU A 133 15.73 -11.59 -8.98
C GLU A 133 17.04 -10.91 -9.42
N ALA A 134 17.16 -10.54 -10.71
CA ALA A 134 18.35 -9.89 -11.23
C ALA A 134 18.57 -8.49 -10.66
N VAL A 135 17.50 -7.79 -10.25
CA VAL A 135 17.57 -6.38 -9.82
C VAL A 135 17.17 -6.15 -8.37
N THR A 136 16.71 -7.16 -7.63
CA THR A 136 16.38 -7.00 -6.21
C THR A 136 16.51 -8.32 -5.42
N LEU A 137 16.99 -8.21 -4.18
CA LEU A 137 16.99 -9.33 -3.23
C LEU A 137 15.60 -9.63 -2.64
N GLN A 138 14.63 -8.75 -2.87
CA GLN A 138 13.32 -8.83 -2.23
C GLN A 138 12.54 -10.07 -2.66
N ASP A 139 12.79 -10.57 -3.87
CA ASP A 139 12.18 -11.80 -4.38
C ASP A 139 12.57 -13.00 -3.50
N THR A 140 13.88 -13.25 -3.36
CA THR A 140 14.44 -14.30 -2.51
C THR A 140 13.98 -14.21 -1.05
N VAL A 141 13.89 -12.99 -0.51
CA VAL A 141 13.38 -12.76 0.86
C VAL A 141 11.90 -13.16 0.99
N CYS A 142 11.08 -12.85 -0.01
CA CYS A 142 9.67 -13.23 -0.04
C CYS A 142 9.51 -14.75 -0.15
N GLU A 143 10.22 -15.41 -1.07
CA GLU A 143 10.16 -16.87 -1.24
C GLU A 143 10.61 -17.62 0.02
N ALA A 144 11.57 -17.06 0.77
CA ALA A 144 12.03 -17.61 2.04
C ALA A 144 11.09 -17.33 3.24
N GLY A 145 9.93 -16.68 3.01
CA GLY A 145 8.97 -16.34 4.06
C GLY A 145 9.53 -15.42 5.15
N LYS A 146 10.50 -14.55 4.80
CA LYS A 146 11.15 -13.66 5.76
C LYS A 146 10.45 -12.31 5.83
N GLY A 147 10.50 -11.67 6.99
CA GLY A 147 10.00 -10.32 7.18
C GLY A 147 10.80 -9.27 6.41
N PRO A 148 10.22 -8.09 6.16
CA PRO A 148 10.97 -6.96 5.61
C PRO A 148 12.12 -6.55 6.54
N LYS A 149 13.21 -6.04 5.95
CA LYS A 149 14.36 -5.50 6.69
C LYS A 149 14.00 -4.23 7.47
#